data_AF-A0AAD4SF07-F1
#
_entry.id   AF-A0AAD4SF07-F1
#
_cell.length_a   1.000
_cell.length_b   1.000
_cell.length_c   1.000
_cell.angle_alpha   90.00
_cell.angle_beta   90.00
_cell.angle_gamma   90.00
#
_symmetry.space_group_name_H-M   'P 1'
#
loop_
_entity.id
_entity.type
_entity.pdbx_description
1 polymer ?
#
loop_
_entity_poly.entity_id
_entity_poly.type
_entity_poly.pdbx_seq_one_letter_code
_entity_poly.pdbx_strand_id
1 'polypeptide(L)' 'VLSQAPDLLDCQPPRLCSLQSLMLEIWSTRNSLRSIAYLLKISPNITEIFLQSME' A
#
# COMPACT_ATOMS: atom_id res chain seq x y z
N VAL A 1 23.83 -25.01 -11.71
CA VAL A 1 24.25 -23.61 -11.86
C VAL A 1 22.99 -22.77 -11.83
N LEU A 2 22.66 -22.16 -10.68
CA LEU A 2 21.54 -21.24 -10.57
C LEU A 2 22.00 -19.90 -11.14
N SER A 3 21.53 -19.57 -12.35
CA SER A 3 21.84 -18.33 -13.03
C SER A 3 21.30 -17.15 -12.22
N GLN A 4 22.23 -16.34 -11.76
CA GLN A 4 22.07 -14.97 -11.27
C GLN A 4 21.00 -14.23 -12.09
N ALA A 5 19.88 -13.86 -11.47
CA ALA A 5 18.94 -12.90 -12.04
C ALA A 5 19.51 -11.49 -11.80
N PRO A 6 19.95 -10.74 -12.83
CA PRO A 6 20.70 -9.49 -12.64
C PRO A 6 19.83 -8.27 -12.28
N ASP A 7 18.51 -8.41 -12.17
CA ASP A 7 17.60 -7.26 -12.29
C ASP A 7 16.77 -6.93 -11.03
N LEU A 8 17.15 -7.41 -9.85
CA LEU A 8 16.49 -7.04 -8.58
C LEU A 8 16.86 -5.63 -8.06
N LEU A 9 17.40 -4.77 -8.92
CA LEU A 9 17.83 -3.40 -8.57
C LEU A 9 16.81 -2.30 -8.86
N ASP A 10 15.64 -2.64 -9.43
CA ASP A 10 14.50 -1.72 -9.50
C ASP A 10 13.42 -2.17 -8.51
N CYS A 11 13.65 -1.88 -7.22
CA CYS A 11 12.66 -2.05 -6.16
C CYS A 11 11.52 -1.01 -6.32
N GLN A 12 10.78 -1.06 -7.43
CA GLN A 12 9.47 -0.43 -7.53
C GLN A 12 8.63 -1.00 -6.38
N PRO A 13 7.96 -0.15 -5.58
CA PRO A 13 7.08 -0.66 -4.56
C PRO A 13 6.06 -1.61 -5.19
N PRO A 14 5.74 -2.74 -4.54
CA PRO A 14 4.81 -3.73 -5.07
C PRO A 14 3.48 -3.03 -5.35
N ARG A 15 3.03 -3.07 -6.61
CA ARG A 15 1.78 -2.44 -6.98
C ARG A 15 0.63 -3.36 -6.62
N LEU A 16 -0.28 -2.89 -5.77
CA LEU A 16 -1.51 -3.58 -5.41
C LEU A 16 -2.61 -3.27 -6.43
N CYS A 17 -2.38 -3.63 -7.69
CA CYS A 17 -3.30 -3.32 -8.80
C CYS A 17 -4.65 -4.06 -8.70
N SER A 18 -4.75 -5.15 -7.93
CA SER A 18 -6.01 -5.88 -7.73
C SER A 18 -6.88 -5.27 -6.63
N LEU A 19 -6.37 -4.32 -5.86
CA LEU A 19 -7.06 -3.77 -4.69
C LEU A 19 -7.94 -2.59 -5.12
N GLN A 20 -9.27 -2.76 -5.02
CA GLN A 20 -10.28 -1.76 -5.40
C GLN A 20 -10.91 -1.08 -4.19
N SER A 21 -11.19 -1.84 -3.13
CA SER A 21 -11.79 -1.35 -1.90
C SER A 21 -10.86 -1.61 -0.72
N LEU A 22 -10.67 -0.60 0.13
CA LEU A 22 -9.84 -0.69 1.33
C LEU A 22 -10.66 -0.30 2.56
N MET A 23 -10.70 -1.17 3.57
CA MET A 23 -11.26 -0.84 4.88
C MET A 23 -10.15 -0.91 5.92
N LEU A 24 -9.97 0.15 6.68
CA LEU A 24 -8.94 0.25 7.73
C LEU A 24 -9.55 0.72 9.04
N GLU A 25 -9.25 -0.01 10.11
CA GLU A 25 -9.40 0.45 11.47
C GLU A 25 -8.07 1.07 11.92
N ILE A 26 -8.07 2.35 12.29
CA ILE A 26 -6.84 3.08 12.61
C ILE A 26 -6.99 3.93 13.88
N TRP A 27 -5.89 4.07 14.62
CA TRP A 27 -5.74 5.21 15.51
C TRP A 27 -5.39 6.45 14.68
N SER A 28 -6.11 7.55 14.88
CA SER A 28 -5.90 8.80 14.15
C SER A 28 -4.64 9.55 14.62
N THR A 29 -3.48 8.96 14.32
CA THR A 29 -2.15 9.56 14.56
C THR A 29 -1.58 10.14 13.27
N ARG A 30 -0.63 11.06 13.39
CA ARG A 30 0.08 11.58 12.20
C ARG A 30 0.76 10.48 11.38
N ASN A 31 1.21 9.41 12.02
CA ASN A 31 1.88 8.31 11.33
C ASN A 31 0.91 7.41 10.58
N SER A 32 -0.31 7.18 11.08
CA SER A 32 -1.30 6.37 10.36
C SER A 32 -1.71 7.01 9.03
N LEU A 33 -1.84 8.34 8.99
CA LEU A 33 -2.09 9.08 7.73
C LEU A 33 -0.97 8.88 6.69
N ARG A 34 0.30 8.84 7.13
CA ARG A 34 1.43 8.56 6.23
C ARG A 34 1.38 7.14 5.69
N SER A 35 1.03 6.16 6.53
CA SER A 35 0.87 4.77 6.11
C SER A 35 -0.26 4.62 5.09
N ILE A 36 -1.39 5.30 5.30
CA ILE A 36 -2.51 5.33 4.35
C ILE A 36 -2.04 5.93 3.02
N ALA A 37 -1.41 7.10 3.04
CA ALA A 37 -0.93 7.75 1.82
C ALA A 37 0.05 6.87 1.04
N TYR A 38 0.94 6.14 1.74
CA TYR A 38 1.82 5.16 1.12
C TYR A 38 1.04 4.02 0.47
N LEU A 39 0.04 3.48 1.17
CA LEU A 39 -0.77 2.37 0.68
C LEU A 39 -1.58 2.78 -0.57
N LEU A 40 -2.11 4.01 -0.61
CA LEU A 40 -2.77 4.56 -1.79
C LEU A 40 -1.79 4.74 -2.95
N LYS A 41 -0.57 5.21 -2.68
CA LYS A 41 0.47 5.39 -3.72
C LYS A 41 0.81 4.09 -4.44
N ILE A 42 0.79 2.96 -3.74
CA ILE A 42 1.11 1.64 -4.31
C ILE A 42 -0.12 0.92 -4.88
N SER A 43 -1.33 1.44 -4.67
CA SER A 43 -2.59 0.78 -5.03
C SER A 43 -3.37 1.68 -6.01
N PRO A 44 -2.98 1.71 -7.30
CA PRO A 44 -3.52 2.68 -8.27
C PRO A 44 -5.00 2.50 -8.59
N ASN A 45 -5.57 1.34 -8.26
CA ASN A 45 -6.94 0.96 -8.63
C ASN A 45 -7.94 1.08 -7.46
N ILE A 46 -7.52 1.64 -6.32
CA ILE A 46 -8.45 1.88 -5.21
C ILE A 46 -9.46 2.95 -5.64
N THR A 47 -10.75 2.58 -5.58
CA THR A 47 -11.88 3.48 -5.83
C THR A 47 -12.58 3.86 -4.53
N GLU A 48 -12.49 3.03 -3.49
CA GLU A 48 -13.21 3.21 -2.23
C GLU A 48 -12.29 2.98 -1.03
N ILE A 49 -12.37 3.89 -0.06
CA ILE A 49 -11.61 3.82 1.20
C ILE A 49 -12.57 4.08 2.35
N PHE A 50 -12.66 3.11 3.27
CA PHE A 50 -13.40 3.21 4.51
C PHE A 50 -12.41 3.29 5.68
N LEU A 51 -12.44 4.40 6.41
CA LEU A 51 -11.61 4.60 7.60
C LEU A 51 -12.51 4.58 8.83
N GLN A 52 -12.21 3.68 9.75
CA GLN A 52 -12.83 3.61 11.07
C GLN A 52 -11.78 4.01 12.11
N SER A 53 -12.12 4.99 12.96
CA SER A 53 -11.24 5.37 14.07
C SER A 53 -11.41 4.38 15.21
N MET A 54 -10.30 3.85 15.72
CA MET A 54 -10.28 3.18 17.02
C MET A 54 -10.15 4.28 18.09
N GLU A 55 -11.26 4.59 18.74
CA GLU A 55 -11.31 5.44 19.96
C GLU A 55 -10.82 4.68 21.19
#